data_AF-A0A435B2N7-F1
#
_entry.id   AF-A0A435B2N7-F1
#
_cell.length_a   1.000
_cell.length_b   1.000
_cell.length_c   1.000
_cell.angle_alpha   90.00
_cell.angle_beta   90.00
_cell.angle_gamma   90.00
#
_symmetry.space_group_name_H-M   'P 1'
#
loop_
_entity.id
_entity.type
_entity.pdbx_description
1 polymer ?
#
loop_
_entity_poly.entity_id
_entity_poly.type
_entity_poly.pdbx_seq_one_letter_code
_entity_poly.pdbx_strand_id
1 'polypeptide(L)'
;YIAGNIVFESRFNLGYLKPIFQRGFLDEKRLRYDEKLIIGEDYILLASALAKGGRCVVEPTTGYVYHIRTGSISRVLELHHVEAMRAADAAFAETHLMDAAAAAAFARRGRSLRRAASFLSLVQHIKARSPLRAMWTALSDPAAVRHMSMPIAVRLRRVAAQFAVGRGGESAG
;
A
#
# COMPACT_ATOMS: atom_id res chain seq x y z
N TYR A 1 10.65 -7.51 -10.64
CA TYR A 1 10.25 -7.16 -9.26
C TYR A 1 9.44 -5.85 -9.17
N ILE A 2 9.99 -4.69 -9.55
CA ILE A 2 9.32 -3.37 -9.44
C ILE A 2 7.91 -3.36 -10.08
N ALA A 3 7.76 -3.93 -11.27
CA ALA A 3 6.47 -3.98 -11.97
C ALA A 3 5.36 -4.73 -11.21
N GLY A 4 5.70 -5.64 -10.29
CA GLY A 4 4.75 -6.34 -9.43
C GLY A 4 4.38 -5.59 -8.15
N ASN A 5 4.88 -4.37 -7.98
CA ASN A 5 4.69 -3.51 -6.80
C ASN A 5 3.99 -2.19 -7.20
N ILE A 6 2.94 -2.28 -7.99
CA ILE A 6 2.22 -1.09 -8.48
C ILE A 6 0.89 -0.97 -7.71
N VAL A 7 0.76 0.11 -6.95
CA VAL A 7 -0.43 0.38 -6.13
C VAL A 7 -1.66 0.51 -7.03
N PHE A 8 -2.76 -0.14 -6.64
CA PHE A 8 -4.05 -0.17 -7.36
C PHE A 8 -4.10 -0.89 -8.71
N GLU A 9 -3.01 -1.48 -9.20
CA GLU A 9 -3.02 -2.22 -10.47
C GLU A 9 -2.89 -3.72 -10.30
N SER A 10 -2.14 -4.21 -9.29
CA SER A 10 -1.94 -5.65 -9.09
C SER A 10 -2.82 -6.21 -7.96
N ARG A 11 -3.41 -7.37 -8.21
CA ARG A 11 -4.09 -8.19 -7.18
C ARG A 11 -3.10 -8.75 -6.16
N PHE A 12 -1.84 -8.92 -6.57
CA PHE A 12 -0.74 -9.40 -5.74
C PHE A 12 0.40 -8.40 -5.76
N ASN A 13 0.74 -7.85 -4.60
CA ASN A 13 1.86 -6.93 -4.43
C ASN A 13 3.05 -7.73 -3.90
N LEU A 14 4.12 -7.84 -4.71
CA LEU A 14 5.33 -8.59 -4.35
C LEU A 14 6.08 -7.95 -3.16
N GLY A 15 5.70 -6.76 -2.73
CA GLY A 15 6.24 -6.12 -1.53
C GLY A 15 5.79 -6.81 -0.24
N TYR A 16 4.78 -7.69 -0.31
CA TYR A 16 4.38 -8.56 0.80
C TYR A 16 4.99 -9.96 0.73
N LEU A 17 5.95 -10.18 -0.16
CA LEU A 17 6.74 -11.41 -0.12
C LEU A 17 7.39 -11.54 1.26
N LYS A 18 7.74 -12.78 1.61
CA LYS A 18 8.53 -13.07 2.80
C LYS A 18 9.93 -13.47 2.38
N PRO A 19 10.76 -12.50 1.93
CA PRO A 19 12.11 -12.80 1.51
C PRO A 19 12.93 -13.30 2.71
N ILE A 20 13.71 -14.34 2.47
CA ILE A 20 14.76 -14.78 3.37
C ILE A 20 16.07 -14.26 2.79
N PHE A 21 16.84 -13.54 3.60
CA PHE A 21 18.09 -12.92 3.17
C PHE A 21 19.29 -13.65 3.76
N GLN A 22 20.35 -13.75 2.96
CA GLN A 22 21.67 -14.09 3.49
C GLN A 22 22.18 -12.91 4.32
N ARG A 23 22.37 -13.11 5.63
CA ARG A 23 22.78 -12.04 6.56
C ARG A 23 24.06 -11.33 6.12
N GLY A 24 25.09 -12.08 5.74
CA GLY A 24 26.37 -11.51 5.29
C GLY A 24 26.22 -10.56 4.10
N PHE A 25 25.31 -10.84 3.17
CA PHE A 25 25.02 -9.94 2.05
C PHE A 25 24.37 -8.63 2.52
N LEU A 26 23.43 -8.68 3.47
CA LEU A 26 22.83 -7.46 4.03
C LEU A 26 23.88 -6.58 4.71
N ASP A 27 24.79 -7.19 5.46
CA ASP A 27 25.85 -6.48 6.17
C ASP A 27 26.90 -5.89 5.22
N GLU A 28 27.37 -6.67 4.25
CA GLU A 28 28.32 -6.23 3.22
C GLU A 28 27.77 -5.06 2.40
N LYS A 29 26.49 -5.15 1.99
CA LYS A 29 25.84 -4.12 1.18
C LYS A 29 25.22 -2.97 1.99
N ARG A 30 25.34 -3.03 3.33
CA ARG A 30 24.78 -2.07 4.31
C ARG A 30 23.28 -1.84 4.11
N LEU A 31 22.54 -2.92 3.90
CA LEU A 31 21.10 -2.90 3.71
C LEU A 31 20.40 -2.94 5.07
N ARG A 32 19.55 -1.94 5.33
CA ARG A 32 18.77 -1.80 6.56
C ARG A 32 17.39 -1.28 6.21
N TYR A 33 16.41 -1.56 7.07
CA TYR A 33 15.10 -0.94 6.97
C TYR A 33 15.20 0.56 7.23
N ASP A 34 14.45 1.34 6.47
CA ASP A 34 14.17 2.73 6.81
C ASP A 34 13.01 2.76 7.81
N GLU A 35 13.32 3.06 9.08
CA GLU A 35 12.33 3.09 10.16
C GLU A 35 11.24 4.14 9.96
N LYS A 36 11.45 5.12 9.06
CA LYS A 36 10.43 6.12 8.71
C LYS A 36 9.42 5.60 7.69
N LEU A 37 9.72 4.49 7.01
CA LEU A 37 8.84 3.87 6.03
C LEU A 37 8.08 2.72 6.67
N ILE A 38 6.85 2.99 7.11
CA ILE A 38 6.00 1.98 7.78
C ILE A 38 5.31 1.04 6.78
N ILE A 39 5.07 1.51 5.55
CA ILE A 39 4.46 0.73 4.48
C ILE A 39 5.35 0.79 3.24
N GLY A 40 5.79 -0.37 2.77
CA GLY A 40 6.64 -0.48 1.57
C GLY A 40 8.13 -0.63 1.88
N GLU A 41 8.47 -0.84 3.14
CA GLU A 41 9.79 -1.14 3.68
C GLU A 41 10.38 -2.42 3.09
N ASP A 42 9.59 -3.49 3.01
CA ASP A 42 10.02 -4.76 2.41
C ASP A 42 10.28 -4.58 0.90
N TYR A 43 9.46 -3.75 0.24
CA TYR A 43 9.66 -3.40 -1.16
C TYR A 43 11.01 -2.72 -1.37
N ILE A 44 11.29 -1.64 -0.62
CA ILE A 44 12.49 -0.85 -0.84
C ILE A 44 13.75 -1.62 -0.47
N LEU A 45 13.70 -2.43 0.60
CA LEU A 45 14.81 -3.26 1.02
C LEU A 45 15.16 -4.30 -0.04
N LEU A 46 14.17 -5.05 -0.55
CA LEU A 46 14.40 -6.06 -1.57
C LEU A 46 14.77 -5.44 -2.93
N ALA A 47 14.18 -4.30 -3.30
CA ALA A 47 14.58 -3.58 -4.51
C ALA A 47 16.04 -3.13 -4.44
N SER A 48 16.48 -2.60 -3.28
CA SER A 48 17.86 -2.21 -3.03
C SER A 48 18.81 -3.41 -3.03
N ALA A 49 18.40 -4.55 -2.47
CA ALA A 49 19.17 -5.78 -2.52
C ALA A 49 19.41 -6.24 -3.97
N LEU A 50 18.37 -6.27 -4.79
CA LEU A 50 18.46 -6.63 -6.21
C LEU A 50 19.33 -5.64 -6.99
N ALA A 51 19.16 -4.33 -6.75
CA ALA A 51 19.94 -3.29 -7.40
C ALA A 51 21.44 -3.36 -7.05
N LYS A 52 21.79 -3.89 -5.87
CA LYS A 52 23.18 -4.12 -5.45
C LYS A 52 23.75 -5.49 -5.91
N GLY A 53 23.13 -6.12 -6.91
CA GLY A 53 23.57 -7.39 -7.48
C GLY A 53 23.08 -8.63 -6.73
N GLY A 54 22.14 -8.46 -5.80
CA GLY A 54 21.49 -9.59 -5.14
C GLY A 54 20.75 -10.46 -6.16
N ARG A 55 20.87 -11.78 -6.02
CA ARG A 55 20.09 -12.75 -6.79
C ARG A 55 18.95 -13.27 -5.94
N CYS A 56 17.78 -13.42 -6.54
CA CYS A 56 16.58 -13.90 -5.88
C CYS A 56 16.05 -15.12 -6.62
N VAL A 57 15.74 -16.17 -5.87
CA VAL A 57 15.04 -17.36 -6.35
C VAL A 57 13.67 -17.37 -5.68
N VAL A 58 12.64 -17.71 -6.45
CA VAL A 58 11.26 -17.80 -5.95
C VAL A 58 10.97 -19.25 -5.61
N GLU A 59 10.60 -19.52 -4.36
CA GLU A 59 10.05 -20.79 -3.91
C GLU A 59 8.55 -20.82 -4.25
N PRO A 60 8.07 -21.71 -5.15
CA PRO A 60 6.66 -21.78 -5.51
C PRO A 60 5.78 -22.39 -4.41
N THR A 61 6.35 -23.06 -3.42
CA THR A 61 5.61 -23.67 -2.31
C THR A 61 5.12 -22.62 -1.33
N THR A 62 3.87 -22.76 -0.86
CA THR A 62 3.30 -21.90 0.18
C THR A 62 3.94 -22.22 1.54
N GLY A 63 5.05 -21.54 1.86
CA GLY A 63 5.75 -21.69 3.15
C GLY A 63 5.28 -20.75 4.26
N TYR A 64 4.35 -19.83 3.96
CA TYR A 64 3.95 -18.78 4.90
C TYR A 64 2.45 -18.49 4.81
N VAL A 65 1.76 -18.51 5.97
CA VAL A 65 0.35 -18.13 6.08
C VAL A 65 0.25 -16.71 6.61
N TYR A 66 -0.34 -15.82 5.79
CA TYR A 66 -0.54 -14.43 6.17
C TYR A 66 -1.84 -14.25 6.95
N HIS A 67 -1.74 -13.86 8.22
CA HIS A 67 -2.89 -13.57 9.07
C HIS A 67 -3.12 -12.05 9.19
N ILE A 68 -4.26 -11.58 8.69
CA ILE A 68 -4.71 -10.19 8.85
C ILE A 68 -5.64 -10.13 10.07
N ARG A 69 -5.36 -9.19 10.99
CA ARG A 69 -6.20 -8.93 12.16
C ARG A 69 -6.79 -7.53 12.08
N THR A 70 -7.87 -7.31 12.82
CA THR A 70 -8.39 -5.97 13.04
C THR A 70 -7.30 -5.12 13.70
N GLY A 71 -6.86 -4.06 13.02
CA GLY A 71 -5.76 -3.21 13.48
C GLY A 71 -4.41 -3.48 12.80
N SER A 72 -4.29 -4.44 11.88
CA SER A 72 -3.08 -4.60 11.07
C SER A 72 -2.72 -3.29 10.35
N ILE A 73 -1.46 -2.85 10.52
CA ILE A 73 -0.95 -1.57 10.03
C ILE A 73 -1.09 -1.45 8.50
N SER A 74 -0.87 -2.54 7.78
CA SER A 74 -1.00 -2.63 6.32
C SER A 74 -2.44 -2.50 5.79
N ARG A 75 -3.46 -2.47 6.66
CA ARG A 75 -4.87 -2.48 6.26
C ARG A 75 -5.37 -1.11 5.78
N VAL A 76 -4.78 -0.02 6.26
CA VAL A 76 -5.23 1.34 5.94
C VAL A 76 -4.10 2.10 5.29
N LEU A 77 -4.27 2.41 4.01
CA LEU A 77 -3.37 3.29 3.29
C LEU A 77 -3.81 4.75 3.49
N GLU A 78 -2.93 5.56 4.05
CA GLU A 78 -3.15 6.98 4.29
C GLU A 78 -2.23 7.82 3.41
N LEU A 79 -2.55 9.11 3.29
CA LEU A 79 -1.80 10.01 2.42
C LEU A 79 -0.30 10.07 2.81
N HIS A 80 -0.02 10.19 4.11
CA HIS A 80 1.36 10.24 4.61
C HIS A 80 2.14 8.95 4.32
N HIS A 81 1.49 7.78 4.30
CA HIS A 81 2.12 6.52 3.88
C HIS A 81 2.56 6.57 2.40
N VAL A 82 1.70 7.12 1.53
CA VAL A 82 2.02 7.27 0.10
C VAL A 82 3.14 8.29 -0.13
N GLU A 83 3.15 9.37 0.63
CA GLU A 83 4.21 10.37 0.57
C GLU A 83 5.56 9.79 1.03
N ALA A 84 5.58 9.02 2.12
CA ALA A 84 6.77 8.30 2.58
C ALA A 84 7.27 7.30 1.52
N MET A 85 6.39 6.52 0.89
CA MET A 85 6.76 5.62 -0.21
C MET A 85 7.38 6.39 -1.39
N ARG A 86 6.85 7.58 -1.72
CA ARG A 86 7.41 8.40 -2.81
C ARG A 86 8.79 8.97 -2.47
N ALA A 87 9.01 9.36 -1.22
CA ALA A 87 10.31 9.82 -0.75
C ALA A 87 11.34 8.68 -0.80
N ALA A 88 10.95 7.48 -0.36
CA ALA A 88 11.79 6.29 -0.43
C ALA A 88 12.11 5.89 -1.89
N ASP A 89 11.12 5.91 -2.77
CA ASP A 89 11.32 5.71 -4.21
C ASP A 89 12.32 6.75 -4.78
N ALA A 90 12.19 8.04 -4.44
CA ALA A 90 13.12 9.08 -4.89
C ALA A 90 14.57 8.80 -4.42
N ALA A 91 14.76 8.50 -3.13
CA ALA A 91 16.07 8.15 -2.58
C ALA A 91 16.67 6.90 -3.25
N PHE A 92 15.83 5.91 -3.57
CA PHE A 92 16.27 4.71 -4.31
C PHE A 92 16.78 5.06 -5.71
N ALA A 93 16.07 5.93 -6.44
CA ALA A 93 16.45 6.33 -7.79
C ALA A 93 17.73 7.20 -7.84
N GLU A 94 18.00 7.97 -6.79
CA GLU A 94 19.24 8.74 -6.66
C GLU A 94 20.46 7.85 -6.38
N THR A 95 20.25 6.70 -5.75
CA THR A 95 21.33 5.83 -5.25
C THR A 95 21.64 4.63 -6.13
N HIS A 96 20.70 4.22 -7.00
CA HIS A 96 20.84 3.01 -7.80
C HIS A 96 20.59 3.28 -9.29
N LEU A 97 21.47 2.74 -10.12
CA LEU A 97 21.27 2.71 -11.57
C LEU A 97 20.21 1.67 -11.94
N MET A 98 19.39 2.02 -12.93
CA MET A 98 18.34 1.15 -13.45
C MET A 98 18.56 0.93 -14.94
N ASP A 99 18.37 -0.30 -15.39
CA ASP A 99 18.22 -0.57 -16.82
C ASP A 99 16.90 0.03 -17.36
N ALA A 100 16.73 0.01 -18.68
CA ALA A 100 15.57 0.60 -19.33
C ALA A 100 14.23 -0.03 -18.88
N ALA A 101 14.20 -1.35 -18.62
CA ALA A 101 13.00 -2.04 -18.20
C ALA A 101 12.63 -1.70 -16.75
N ALA A 102 13.63 -1.66 -15.86
CA ALA A 102 13.49 -1.23 -14.48
C ALA A 102 13.04 0.24 -14.40
N ALA A 103 13.65 1.13 -15.18
CA ALA A 103 13.26 2.54 -15.24
C ALA A 103 11.81 2.73 -15.72
N ALA A 104 11.38 1.98 -16.75
CA ALA A 104 9.99 2.01 -17.21
C ALA A 104 8.99 1.52 -16.14
N ALA A 105 9.32 0.42 -15.46
CA ALA A 105 8.51 -0.09 -14.36
C ALA A 105 8.45 0.89 -13.18
N PHE A 106 9.59 1.52 -12.86
CA PHE A 106 9.71 2.52 -11.81
C PHE A 106 8.88 3.77 -12.11
N ALA A 107 8.95 4.29 -13.34
CA ALA A 107 8.12 5.41 -13.78
C ALA A 107 6.61 5.11 -13.68
N ARG A 108 6.22 3.87 -13.99
CA ARG A 108 4.82 3.41 -13.86
C ARG A 108 4.37 3.35 -12.40
N ARG A 109 5.21 2.79 -11.52
CA ARG A 109 4.98 2.81 -10.07
C ARG A 109 4.84 4.24 -9.53
N GLY A 110 5.72 5.15 -9.93
CA GLY A 110 5.66 6.56 -9.54
C GLY A 110 4.36 7.25 -9.97
N ARG A 111 3.83 6.94 -11.17
CA ARG A 111 2.50 7.43 -11.61
C ARG A 111 1.38 6.88 -10.73
N SER A 112 1.43 5.60 -10.39
CA SER A 112 0.45 4.95 -9.51
C SER A 112 0.45 5.58 -8.11
N LEU A 113 1.61 5.81 -7.50
CA LEU A 113 1.71 6.49 -6.19
C LEU A 113 1.19 7.94 -6.25
N ARG A 114 1.43 8.67 -7.34
CA ARG A 114 0.84 10.01 -7.53
C ARG A 114 -0.68 9.97 -7.56
N ARG A 115 -1.26 9.05 -8.35
CA ARG A 115 -2.71 8.85 -8.42
C ARG A 115 -3.29 8.49 -7.05
N ALA A 116 -2.57 7.67 -6.28
CA ALA A 116 -2.97 7.29 -4.94
C ALA A 116 -3.00 8.46 -3.96
N ALA A 117 -1.95 9.29 -3.96
CA ALA A 117 -1.92 10.50 -3.15
C ALA A 117 -3.10 11.43 -3.51
N SER A 118 -3.34 11.68 -4.80
CA SER A 118 -4.46 12.51 -5.25
C SER A 118 -5.82 11.95 -4.83
N PHE A 119 -6.03 10.64 -4.95
CA PHE A 119 -7.27 9.98 -4.51
C PHE A 119 -7.49 10.11 -3.00
N LEU A 120 -6.46 9.83 -2.19
CA LEU A 120 -6.55 9.91 -0.74
C LEU A 120 -6.79 11.35 -0.26
N SER A 121 -6.12 12.33 -0.89
CA SER A 121 -6.37 13.75 -0.64
C SER A 121 -7.82 14.14 -0.95
N LEU A 122 -8.36 13.71 -2.10
CA LEU A 122 -9.76 13.96 -2.44
C LEU A 122 -10.72 13.36 -1.42
N VAL A 123 -10.48 12.11 -0.99
CA VAL A 123 -11.28 11.44 0.04
C VAL A 123 -11.21 12.21 1.36
N GLN A 124 -10.04 12.69 1.77
CA GLN A 124 -9.89 13.51 2.98
C GLN A 124 -10.68 14.82 2.88
N HIS A 125 -10.62 15.53 1.76
CA HIS A 125 -11.39 16.77 1.56
C HIS A 125 -12.91 16.54 1.57
N ILE A 126 -13.39 15.44 0.99
CA ILE A 126 -14.80 15.05 1.06
C ILE A 126 -15.19 14.75 2.51
N LYS A 127 -14.36 13.96 3.21
CA LYS A 127 -14.57 13.63 4.63
C LYS A 127 -14.49 14.84 5.56
N ALA A 128 -13.75 15.88 5.23
CA ALA A 128 -13.68 17.11 6.03
C ALA A 128 -14.89 18.03 5.79
N ARG A 129 -15.46 18.02 4.57
CA ARG A 129 -16.67 18.80 4.23
C ARG A 129 -17.98 18.11 4.61
N SER A 130 -18.00 16.77 4.64
CA SER A 130 -19.15 15.98 5.09
C SER A 130 -19.61 16.28 6.52
N PRO A 131 -18.75 16.43 7.55
CA PRO A 131 -19.16 16.74 8.91
C PRO A 131 -19.73 18.16 8.99
N LEU A 132 -19.15 19.14 8.29
CA LEU A 132 -19.71 20.49 8.22
C LEU A 132 -21.10 20.52 7.61
N ARG A 133 -21.33 19.78 6.51
CA ARG A 133 -22.67 19.62 5.91
C ARG A 133 -23.61 18.84 6.82
N ALA A 134 -23.14 17.76 7.45
CA ALA A 134 -23.95 16.96 8.37
C ALA A 134 -24.37 17.77 9.61
N MET A 135 -23.50 18.66 10.12
CA MET A 135 -23.81 19.56 11.23
C MET A 135 -24.88 20.58 10.82
N TRP A 136 -24.74 21.19 9.63
CA TRP A 136 -25.73 22.12 9.10
C TRP A 136 -27.07 21.43 8.79
N THR A 137 -27.05 20.21 8.26
CA THR A 137 -28.26 19.41 8.01
C THR A 137 -28.93 18.96 9.31
N ALA A 138 -28.17 18.61 10.35
CA ALA A 138 -28.72 18.25 11.66
C ALA A 138 -29.33 19.46 12.40
N LEU A 139 -28.79 20.66 12.19
CA LEU A 139 -29.34 21.92 12.72
C LEU A 139 -30.58 22.39 11.96
N SER A 140 -30.67 22.12 10.67
CA SER A 140 -31.78 22.59 9.82
C SER A 140 -32.94 21.60 9.70
N ASP A 141 -32.75 20.31 10.03
CA ASP A 141 -33.81 19.30 10.02
C ASP A 141 -33.54 18.13 11.00
N PRO A 142 -34.14 18.16 12.21
CA PRO A 142 -34.03 17.09 13.19
C PRO A 142 -34.58 15.73 12.72
N ALA A 143 -35.48 15.69 11.72
CA ALA A 143 -36.07 14.46 11.22
C ALA A 143 -35.19 13.76 10.16
N ALA A 144 -34.37 14.50 9.42
CA ALA A 144 -33.45 13.98 8.40
C ALA A 144 -32.32 13.10 8.96
N VAL A 145 -31.95 13.31 10.23
CA VAL A 145 -30.93 12.54 10.95
C VAL A 145 -31.30 11.04 11.05
N ARG A 146 -32.60 10.71 11.00
CA ARG A 146 -33.10 9.35 11.17
C ARG A 146 -32.89 8.44 9.94
N HIS A 147 -32.54 8.98 8.77
CA HIS A 147 -32.43 8.20 7.52
C HIS A 147 -31.06 8.25 6.81
N MET A 148 -30.09 9.05 7.27
CA MET A 148 -28.80 9.26 6.57
C MET A 148 -27.70 8.19 6.83
N SER A 149 -27.90 7.22 7.73
CA SER A 149 -26.85 6.27 8.12
C SER A 149 -26.57 5.16 7.10
N MET A 150 -27.43 4.94 6.09
CA MET A 150 -27.32 3.80 5.17
C MET A 150 -26.40 4.00 3.95
N PRO A 151 -26.50 5.06 3.13
CA PRO A 151 -25.88 5.04 1.79
C PRO A 151 -24.36 5.26 1.81
N ILE A 152 -23.87 6.10 2.74
CA ILE A 152 -22.45 6.46 2.84
C ILE A 152 -21.65 5.34 3.52
N ALA A 153 -22.21 4.74 4.57
CA ALA A 153 -21.60 3.61 5.26
C ALA A 153 -21.45 2.38 4.34
N VAL A 154 -22.45 2.10 3.50
CA VAL A 154 -22.41 0.98 2.53
C VAL A 154 -21.36 1.22 1.43
N ARG A 155 -21.23 2.45 0.91
CA ARG A 155 -20.20 2.78 -0.09
C ARG A 155 -18.79 2.77 0.49
N LEU A 156 -18.60 3.26 1.73
CA LEU A 156 -17.31 3.18 2.42
C LEU A 156 -16.92 1.74 2.76
N ARG A 157 -17.88 0.89 3.13
CA ARG A 157 -17.65 -0.56 3.33
C ARG A 157 -17.25 -1.26 2.03
N ARG A 158 -17.83 -0.89 0.88
CA ARG A 158 -17.51 -1.50 -0.43
C ARG A 158 -16.09 -1.16 -0.90
N VAL A 159 -15.65 0.09 -0.69
CA VAL A 159 -14.27 0.50 -0.97
C VAL A 159 -13.31 -0.17 0.02
N ALA A 160 -13.63 -0.21 1.31
CA ALA A 160 -12.83 -0.93 2.30
C ALA A 160 -12.76 -2.46 2.04
N ALA A 161 -13.79 -3.05 1.44
CA ALA A 161 -13.82 -4.46 1.06
C ALA A 161 -12.90 -4.77 -0.15
N GLN A 162 -12.69 -3.82 -1.06
CA GLN A 162 -11.68 -3.95 -2.13
C GLN A 162 -10.24 -3.96 -1.57
N PHE A 163 -10.03 -3.37 -0.39
CA PHE A 163 -8.81 -3.49 0.41
C PHE A 163 -8.79 -4.71 1.35
N ALA A 164 -9.91 -5.45 1.46
CA ALA A 164 -10.06 -6.60 2.34
C ALA A 164 -10.17 -7.93 1.58
N VAL A 165 -9.60 -8.02 0.37
CA VAL A 165 -9.46 -9.29 -0.35
C VAL A 165 -8.53 -10.21 0.45
N GLY A 166 -9.16 -10.94 1.36
CA GLY A 166 -8.60 -11.90 2.30
C GLY A 166 -9.71 -12.64 3.06
N ARG A 167 -10.91 -12.76 2.48
CA ARG A 167 -11.95 -13.69 2.94
C ARG A 167 -12.58 -14.38 1.74
N GLY A 168 -12.38 -15.70 1.67
CA GLY A 168 -13.03 -16.60 0.74
C GLY A 168 -12.19 -17.83 0.50
N GLY A 169 -12.24 -18.80 1.42
CA GLY A 169 -11.53 -20.08 1.27
C GLY A 169 -11.69 -21.08 2.42
N GLU A 170 -12.86 -21.17 3.04
CA GLU A 170 -13.38 -22.30 3.85
C GLU A 170 -14.91 -22.21 3.69
N SER A 171 -15.71 -23.22 3.32
CA SER A 171 -15.57 -24.67 3.34
C SER A 171 -16.56 -25.34 2.36
N ALA A 172 -16.18 -26.47 1.78
CA ALA A 172 -17.00 -27.64 1.41
C ALA A 172 -16.00 -28.66 0.85
N GLY A 173 -15.60 -29.68 1.60
CA GLY A 173 -16.38 -30.90 1.80
C GLY A 173 -15.49 -32.06 1.33
#